data_AF-A0A0Q7W7Z7-F1
#
_entry.id   AF-A0A0Q7W7Z7-F1
#
_cell.length_a   1.000
_cell.length_b   1.000
_cell.length_c   1.000
_cell.angle_alpha   90.00
_cell.angle_beta   90.00
_cell.angle_gamma   90.00
#
_symmetry.space_group_name_H-M   'P 1'
#
loop_
_entity.id
_entity.type
_entity.pdbx_description
1 polymer ?
#
loop_
_entity_poly.entity_id
_entity_poly.type
_entity_poly.pdbx_seq_one_letter_code
_entity_poly.pdbx_strand_id
1 'polypeptide(L)'
;MGGERVLIAMPTKKVIAETMTALEIGCSDNVRVQEILSDDGDEQSEAVIRRLHRCLKKPESNGGEIVFITHQALSMFRYHGGLDWHLIIDEAPQVHHAFDLMIDEEVLKLAGACSKSPTPWGDLTELSLRKHPEKVIAFPEDVADRTDIHRLAWNARADHISVYAPKTSIDALGSDDRFGKKLNAFSLVRPEVVKPFQSTLILSANFKNTLIYQLWSMLGVRFVENKKLASGLRFQEHDGSRATISYVMDRPWSGKLQGRQSEIDGSSLHDQIVQKVSAHFGDEPFLWVANKLHGENLFPNNPNGIHLPSISHGLNCYQHVDNVVFLSALNPSPSELSYFETLGLTEEQVKVARFYETAYQSIMRCSLRSPNDTQPVQIIVMDRATADHLHYLLPGSTIEKLDWLSGHQMESKKSGRRKKYRNNATRQAAYNYRRR
;
A
#
# COMPACT_ATOMS: atom_id res chain seq x y z
N MET A 1 9.72 -23.18 -33.39
CA MET A 1 9.10 -23.24 -32.06
C MET A 1 8.96 -21.81 -31.61
N GLY A 2 7.73 -21.32 -31.39
CA GLY A 2 7.54 -19.94 -30.93
C GLY A 2 8.16 -19.78 -29.55
N GLY A 3 8.89 -18.69 -29.32
CA GLY A 3 9.42 -18.39 -28.00
C GLY A 3 8.29 -18.07 -27.02
N GLU A 4 8.50 -18.35 -25.74
CA GLU A 4 7.53 -17.99 -24.70
C GLU A 4 7.37 -16.47 -24.59
N ARG A 5 6.18 -16.03 -24.17
CA ARG A 5 5.86 -14.62 -23.99
C ARG A 5 5.51 -14.33 -22.53
N VAL A 6 6.15 -13.31 -21.98
CA VAL A 6 6.07 -12.99 -20.55
C VAL A 6 5.73 -11.51 -20.38
N LEU A 7 4.69 -11.24 -19.60
CA LEU A 7 4.37 -9.91 -19.09
C LEU A 7 4.86 -9.83 -17.65
N ILE A 8 5.68 -8.84 -17.33
CA ILE A 8 6.21 -8.60 -15.99
C ILE A 8 5.62 -7.30 -15.45
N ALA A 9 4.83 -7.39 -14.40
CA ALA A 9 4.26 -6.26 -13.69
C ALA A 9 5.13 -5.93 -12.48
N MET A 10 5.56 -4.68 -12.34
CA MET A 10 6.44 -4.23 -11.26
C MET A 10 5.90 -2.99 -10.53
N PRO A 11 6.38 -2.66 -9.32
CA PRO A 11 5.78 -1.59 -8.51
C PRO A 11 5.91 -0.18 -9.11
N THR A 12 7.04 0.14 -9.75
CA THR A 12 7.32 1.50 -10.25
C THR A 12 8.07 1.50 -11.59
N LYS A 13 8.00 2.62 -12.31
CA LYS A 13 8.79 2.85 -13.54
C LYS A 13 10.31 2.76 -13.27
N LYS A 14 10.78 3.23 -12.10
CA LYS A 14 12.20 3.19 -11.71
C LYS A 14 12.72 1.76 -11.62
N VAL A 15 11.95 0.87 -10.99
CA VAL A 15 12.32 -0.55 -10.86
C VAL A 15 12.34 -1.25 -12.22
N ILE A 16 11.42 -0.90 -13.11
CA ILE A 16 11.40 -1.40 -14.49
C ILE A 16 12.68 -0.99 -15.22
N ALA A 17 13.05 0.29 -15.17
CA ALA A 17 14.27 0.78 -15.79
C ALA A 17 15.53 0.06 -15.27
N GLU A 18 15.68 -0.10 -13.94
CA GLU A 18 16.80 -0.85 -13.34
C GLU A 18 16.85 -2.31 -13.82
N THR A 19 15.68 -2.96 -13.94
CA THR A 19 15.56 -4.35 -14.37
C THR A 19 15.87 -4.51 -15.86
N MET A 20 15.44 -3.57 -16.70
CA MET A 20 15.75 -3.57 -18.13
C MET A 20 17.26 -3.45 -18.36
N THR A 21 17.93 -2.50 -17.69
CA THR A 21 19.39 -2.36 -17.78
C THR A 21 20.12 -3.64 -17.35
N ALA A 22 19.64 -4.32 -16.31
CA ALA A 22 20.23 -5.59 -15.86
C ALA A 22 20.00 -6.74 -16.87
N LEU A 23 18.87 -6.74 -17.58
CA LEU A 23 18.53 -7.76 -18.58
C LEU A 23 19.26 -7.60 -19.89
N GLU A 24 19.56 -6.37 -20.32
CA GLU A 24 20.35 -6.10 -21.54
C GLU A 24 21.73 -6.78 -21.51
N ILE A 25 22.29 -7.02 -20.32
CA ILE A 25 23.58 -7.70 -20.14
C ILE A 25 23.46 -9.23 -20.33
N GLY A 26 22.27 -9.82 -20.21
CA GLY A 26 22.08 -11.28 -20.13
C GLY A 26 21.05 -11.89 -21.09
N CYS A 27 20.31 -11.10 -21.86
CA CYS A 27 19.27 -11.62 -22.77
C CYS A 27 19.85 -12.02 -24.13
N SER A 28 19.38 -13.12 -24.71
CA SER A 28 19.78 -13.53 -26.07
C SER A 28 19.16 -12.61 -27.12
N ASP A 29 19.86 -12.38 -28.25
CA ASP A 29 19.40 -11.55 -29.39
C ASP A 29 18.03 -11.96 -29.97
N ASN A 30 17.55 -13.18 -29.68
CA ASN A 30 16.27 -13.72 -30.16
C ASN A 30 15.07 -13.42 -29.24
N VAL A 31 15.25 -12.70 -28.14
CA VAL A 31 14.19 -12.30 -27.22
C VAL A 31 13.99 -10.79 -27.31
N ARG A 32 12.77 -10.37 -27.65
CA ARG A 32 12.42 -8.97 -27.67
C ARG A 32 12.02 -8.51 -26.27
N VAL A 33 12.64 -7.44 -25.80
CA VAL A 33 12.32 -6.81 -24.51
C VAL A 33 11.76 -5.41 -24.77
N GLN A 34 10.64 -5.07 -24.13
CA GLN A 34 10.03 -3.74 -24.23
C GLN A 34 9.26 -3.36 -22.96
N GLU A 35 8.93 -2.07 -22.82
CA GLU A 35 8.10 -1.54 -21.75
C GLU A 35 6.88 -0.79 -22.28
N ILE A 36 5.78 -0.81 -21.50
CA ILE A 36 4.57 -0.06 -21.78
C ILE A 36 4.21 0.75 -20.53
N LEU A 37 4.77 1.96 -20.46
CA LEU A 37 4.60 2.90 -19.36
C LEU A 37 3.84 4.14 -19.84
N SER A 38 3.30 4.93 -18.89
CA SER A 38 2.87 6.30 -19.17
C SER A 38 4.10 7.19 -19.36
N ASP A 39 4.02 8.18 -20.24
CA ASP A 39 5.07 9.20 -20.36
C ASP A 39 4.98 10.15 -19.16
N ASP A 40 6.12 10.69 -18.72
CA ASP A 40 6.17 11.67 -17.62
C ASP A 40 5.58 13.00 -18.12
N GLY A 41 4.27 13.18 -17.88
CA GLY A 41 3.47 14.32 -18.34
C GLY A 41 2.16 13.92 -18.99
N ASP A 42 1.96 12.64 -19.31
CA ASP A 42 0.73 12.14 -19.93
C ASP A 42 0.28 10.86 -19.20
N GLU A 43 -0.32 11.04 -18.02
CA GLU A 43 -1.03 9.98 -17.27
C GLU A 43 -2.36 9.59 -17.95
N GLN A 44 -2.40 9.59 -19.29
CA GLN A 44 -3.46 8.96 -20.05
C GLN A 44 -3.33 7.44 -19.91
N SER A 45 -3.76 6.94 -18.76
CA SER A 45 -3.80 5.52 -18.43
C SER A 45 -4.55 4.72 -19.51
N GLU A 46 -5.51 5.33 -20.22
CA GLU A 46 -6.20 4.70 -21.33
C GLU A 46 -5.29 4.47 -22.56
N ALA A 47 -4.34 5.36 -22.84
CA ALA A 47 -3.35 5.17 -23.90
C ALA A 47 -2.41 4.01 -23.60
N VAL A 48 -1.94 3.90 -22.33
CA VAL A 48 -1.13 2.77 -21.85
C VAL A 48 -1.90 1.46 -21.99
N ILE A 49 -3.16 1.40 -21.54
CA ILE A 49 -4.00 0.21 -21.64
C ILE A 49 -4.29 -0.16 -23.11
N ARG A 50 -4.52 0.81 -23.99
CA ARG A 50 -4.68 0.56 -25.44
C ARG A 50 -3.41 -0.01 -26.07
N ARG A 51 -2.23 0.50 -25.71
CA ARG A 51 -0.92 -0.04 -26.15
C ARG A 51 -0.73 -1.47 -25.65
N LEU A 52 -1.02 -1.72 -24.38
CA LEU A 52 -0.96 -3.06 -23.78
C LEU A 52 -1.89 -4.05 -24.50
N HIS A 53 -3.14 -3.65 -24.77
CA HIS A 53 -4.07 -4.48 -25.55
C HIS A 53 -3.56 -4.82 -26.95
N ARG A 54 -2.94 -3.85 -27.64
CA ARG A 54 -2.38 -4.07 -28.97
C ARG A 54 -1.25 -5.09 -28.92
N CYS A 55 -0.31 -4.90 -27.99
CA CYS A 55 0.84 -5.77 -27.79
C CYS A 55 0.41 -7.21 -27.49
N LEU A 56 -0.48 -7.42 -26.52
CA LEU A 56 -0.87 -8.76 -26.10
C LEU A 56 -1.68 -9.53 -27.16
N LYS A 57 -2.43 -8.83 -28.04
CA LYS A 57 -3.24 -9.47 -29.10
C LYS A 57 -2.47 -9.74 -30.39
N LYS A 58 -1.50 -8.89 -30.71
CA LYS A 58 -0.73 -8.95 -31.96
C LYS A 58 0.76 -8.93 -31.61
N PRO A 59 1.32 -10.07 -31.20
CA PRO A 59 2.75 -10.19 -30.96
C PRO A 59 3.49 -9.82 -32.25
N GLU A 60 4.52 -8.98 -32.12
CA GLU A 60 5.21 -8.37 -33.24
C GLU A 60 6.34 -9.26 -33.78
N SER A 61 6.66 -10.36 -33.08
CA SER A 61 7.71 -11.30 -33.46
C SER A 61 7.25 -12.77 -33.38
N ASN A 62 7.94 -13.62 -34.13
CA ASN A 62 7.83 -15.08 -34.02
C ASN A 62 8.74 -15.66 -32.91
N GLY A 63 9.50 -14.80 -32.21
CA GLY A 63 10.43 -15.14 -31.14
C GLY A 63 9.82 -15.02 -29.74
N GLY A 64 10.66 -15.09 -28.70
CA GLY A 64 10.23 -14.84 -27.33
C GLY A 64 10.05 -13.35 -27.06
N GLU A 65 9.09 -12.99 -26.21
CA GLU A 65 8.79 -11.58 -25.89
C GLU A 65 8.71 -11.37 -24.38
N ILE A 66 9.33 -10.30 -23.88
CA ILE A 66 9.22 -9.83 -22.50
C ILE A 66 8.70 -8.40 -22.53
N VAL A 67 7.60 -8.16 -21.80
CA VAL A 67 6.96 -6.85 -21.71
C VAL A 67 6.89 -6.42 -20.26
N PHE A 68 7.37 -5.21 -19.95
CA PHE A 68 7.28 -4.61 -18.63
C PHE A 68 6.11 -3.63 -18.53
N ILE A 69 5.36 -3.73 -17.43
CA ILE A 69 4.29 -2.78 -17.06
C ILE A 69 4.34 -2.48 -15.55
N THR A 70 3.63 -1.44 -15.12
CA THR A 70 3.44 -1.19 -13.69
C THR A 70 2.30 -2.02 -13.12
N HIS A 71 2.30 -2.21 -11.79
CA HIS A 71 1.15 -2.77 -11.05
C HIS A 71 -0.15 -1.99 -11.31
N GLN A 72 -0.05 -0.67 -11.48
CA GLN A 72 -1.20 0.17 -11.82
C GLN A 72 -1.76 -0.15 -13.21
N ALA A 73 -0.90 -0.35 -14.22
CA ALA A 73 -1.36 -0.77 -15.54
C ALA A 73 -2.03 -2.15 -15.48
N LEU A 74 -1.49 -3.09 -14.70
CA LEU A 74 -2.12 -4.40 -14.50
C LEU A 74 -3.49 -4.27 -13.81
N SER A 75 -3.62 -3.46 -12.76
CA SER A 75 -4.90 -3.28 -12.04
C SER A 75 -5.98 -2.62 -12.88
N MET A 76 -5.60 -1.88 -13.93
CA MET A 76 -6.52 -1.26 -14.89
C MET A 76 -6.82 -2.15 -16.12
N PHE A 77 -6.08 -3.24 -16.30
CA PHE A 77 -6.19 -4.10 -17.47
C PHE A 77 -7.53 -4.84 -17.51
N ARG A 78 -8.27 -4.68 -18.61
CA ARG A 78 -9.61 -5.27 -18.81
C ARG A 78 -9.60 -6.19 -20.02
N TYR A 79 -9.43 -7.49 -19.79
CA TYR A 79 -9.38 -8.45 -20.89
C TYR A 79 -10.36 -9.60 -20.69
N HIS A 80 -11.03 -9.97 -21.78
CA HIS A 80 -11.96 -11.10 -21.84
C HIS A 80 -11.39 -12.13 -22.81
N GLY A 81 -11.29 -13.38 -22.36
CA GLY A 81 -10.71 -14.50 -23.11
C GLY A 81 -9.31 -14.89 -22.62
N GLY A 82 -8.69 -15.84 -23.31
CA GLY A 82 -7.34 -16.32 -23.02
C GLY A 82 -6.26 -15.50 -23.74
N LEU A 83 -5.10 -15.41 -23.11
CA LEU A 83 -3.85 -14.86 -23.61
C LEU A 83 -2.79 -15.95 -23.59
N ASP A 84 -2.07 -16.07 -24.70
CA ASP A 84 -0.86 -16.90 -24.83
C ASP A 84 0.36 -16.15 -24.25
N TRP A 85 0.23 -15.77 -22.98
CA TRP A 85 1.20 -14.99 -22.19
C TRP A 85 1.24 -15.52 -20.77
N HIS A 86 2.45 -15.62 -20.22
CA HIS A 86 2.69 -15.82 -18.80
C HIS A 86 2.76 -14.46 -18.09
N LEU A 87 2.19 -14.35 -16.89
CA LEU A 87 2.28 -13.16 -16.05
C LEU A 87 3.23 -13.41 -14.89
N ILE A 88 4.20 -12.52 -14.70
CA ILE A 88 5.00 -12.40 -13.48
C ILE A 88 4.62 -11.09 -12.80
N ILE A 89 4.27 -11.14 -11.52
CA ILE A 89 4.03 -9.96 -10.69
C ILE A 89 5.18 -9.90 -9.69
N ASP A 90 6.01 -8.87 -9.82
CA ASP A 90 7.14 -8.63 -8.91
C ASP A 90 6.70 -7.73 -7.75
N GLU A 91 6.88 -8.22 -6.53
CA GLU A 91 6.33 -7.71 -5.28
C GLU A 91 4.80 -7.84 -5.19
N ALA A 92 4.26 -7.89 -3.97
CA ALA A 92 2.82 -8.01 -3.80
C ALA A 92 2.10 -6.72 -4.25
N PRO A 93 1.18 -6.78 -5.24
CA PRO A 93 0.50 -5.59 -5.70
C PRO A 93 -0.54 -5.11 -4.67
N GLN A 94 -0.77 -3.79 -4.65
CA GLN A 94 -1.87 -3.23 -3.87
C GLN A 94 -3.19 -3.57 -4.56
N VAL A 95 -3.97 -4.45 -3.92
CA VAL A 95 -5.30 -4.87 -4.42
C VAL A 95 -6.46 -4.15 -3.77
N HIS A 96 -6.19 -3.25 -2.82
CA HIS A 96 -7.21 -2.55 -2.05
C HIS A 96 -6.98 -1.05 -2.03
N HIS A 97 -8.06 -0.29 -2.10
CA HIS A 97 -8.04 1.15 -1.92
C HIS A 97 -9.31 1.62 -1.20
N ALA A 98 -9.12 2.43 -0.16
CA ALA A 98 -10.17 3.05 0.63
C ALA A 98 -10.46 4.47 0.13
N PHE A 99 -11.73 4.79 -0.01
CA PHE A 99 -12.24 6.10 -0.41
C PHE A 99 -12.94 6.73 0.78
N ASP A 100 -12.59 7.98 1.11
CA ASP A 100 -13.24 8.77 2.16
C ASP A 100 -13.69 10.13 1.58
N LEU A 101 -14.82 10.12 0.88
CA LEU A 101 -15.31 11.26 0.11
C LEU A 101 -16.33 12.06 0.90
N MET A 102 -16.18 13.39 0.95
CA MET A 102 -17.27 14.26 1.41
C MET A 102 -18.44 14.13 0.44
N ILE A 103 -19.66 13.98 0.95
CA ILE A 103 -20.85 13.89 0.09
C ILE A 103 -21.15 15.28 -0.46
N ASP A 104 -20.91 15.44 -1.77
CA ASP A 104 -21.24 16.59 -2.59
C ASP A 104 -22.13 16.17 -3.78
N GLU A 105 -22.39 17.10 -4.70
CA GLU A 105 -23.24 16.83 -5.86
C GLU A 105 -22.69 15.76 -6.80
N GLU A 106 -21.37 15.71 -7.02
CA GLU A 106 -20.74 14.72 -7.91
C GLU A 106 -20.80 13.33 -7.29
N VAL A 107 -20.56 13.22 -5.97
CA VAL A 107 -20.72 11.95 -5.23
C VAL A 107 -22.17 11.45 -5.34
N LEU A 108 -23.16 12.34 -5.23
CA LEU A 108 -24.56 11.97 -5.38
C LEU A 108 -24.91 11.52 -6.81
N LYS A 109 -24.39 12.22 -7.83
CA LYS A 109 -24.56 11.81 -9.25
C LYS A 109 -23.99 10.42 -9.49
N LEU A 110 -22.76 10.18 -9.04
CA LEU A 110 -22.10 8.87 -9.16
C LEU A 110 -22.89 7.78 -8.43
N ALA A 111 -23.21 8.00 -7.16
CA ALA A 111 -23.94 7.03 -6.34
C ALA A 111 -25.37 6.75 -6.85
N GLY A 112 -26.00 7.74 -7.48
CA GLY A 112 -27.30 7.60 -8.15
C GLY A 112 -27.23 6.79 -9.45
N ALA A 113 -26.11 6.87 -10.18
CA ALA A 113 -25.88 6.09 -11.40
C ALA A 113 -25.41 4.65 -11.12
N CYS A 114 -24.86 4.38 -9.94
CA CYS A 114 -24.47 3.04 -9.52
C CYS A 114 -25.69 2.16 -9.17
N SER A 115 -25.68 0.95 -9.71
CA SER A 115 -26.47 -0.16 -9.17
C SER A 115 -25.92 -0.58 -7.81
N LYS A 116 -26.84 -0.97 -6.91
CA LYS A 116 -26.54 -1.37 -5.53
C LYS A 116 -26.99 -2.81 -5.35
N SER A 117 -26.07 -3.72 -5.04
CA SER A 117 -26.37 -5.13 -4.81
C SER A 117 -25.97 -5.57 -3.39
N PRO A 118 -26.74 -6.49 -2.79
CA PRO A 118 -26.33 -7.10 -1.52
C PRO A 118 -25.07 -7.92 -1.72
N THR A 119 -24.31 -8.10 -0.65
CA THR A 119 -23.11 -8.95 -0.63
C THR A 119 -23.25 -10.08 0.37
N PRO A 120 -22.42 -11.13 0.29
CA PRO A 120 -22.34 -12.15 1.34
C PRO A 120 -21.96 -11.60 2.72
N TRP A 121 -21.37 -10.39 2.76
CA TRP A 121 -20.88 -9.76 3.99
C TRP A 121 -21.89 -8.79 4.63
N GLY A 122 -23.18 -8.91 4.32
CA GLY A 122 -24.33 -8.33 5.04
C GLY A 122 -24.35 -6.80 5.20
N ASP A 123 -23.41 -6.25 5.95
CA ASP A 123 -23.21 -4.83 6.23
C ASP A 123 -22.54 -4.08 5.07
N LEU A 124 -22.11 -4.78 4.02
CA LEU A 124 -21.54 -4.20 2.80
C LEU A 124 -22.52 -4.26 1.62
N THR A 125 -22.65 -3.14 0.93
CA THR A 125 -23.34 -3.02 -0.36
C THR A 125 -22.32 -2.90 -1.48
N GLU A 126 -22.46 -3.69 -2.54
CA GLU A 126 -21.62 -3.53 -3.72
C GLU A 126 -22.20 -2.45 -4.64
N LEU A 127 -21.32 -1.57 -5.11
CA LEU A 127 -21.61 -0.49 -6.04
C LEU A 127 -21.03 -0.85 -7.41
N SER A 128 -21.87 -0.90 -8.43
CA SER A 128 -21.43 -1.14 -9.82
C SER A 128 -22.01 -0.11 -10.77
N LEU A 129 -21.14 0.47 -11.60
CA LEU A 129 -21.46 1.47 -12.60
C LEU A 129 -21.48 0.85 -13.99
N ARG A 130 -22.62 0.90 -14.69
CA ARG A 130 -22.70 0.42 -16.09
C ARG A 130 -22.30 1.48 -17.12
N LYS A 131 -22.63 2.75 -16.84
CA LYS A 131 -22.35 3.87 -17.74
C LYS A 131 -20.85 4.17 -17.76
N HIS A 132 -20.38 4.77 -18.84
CA HIS A 132 -19.02 5.30 -18.90
C HIS A 132 -18.87 6.41 -17.83
N PRO A 133 -17.80 6.43 -17.01
CA PRO A 133 -17.64 7.41 -15.92
C PRO A 133 -17.80 8.87 -16.36
N GLU A 134 -17.21 9.25 -17.48
CA GLU A 134 -17.30 10.62 -18.05
C GLU A 134 -18.72 11.02 -18.50
N LYS A 135 -19.65 10.05 -18.61
CA LYS A 135 -21.08 10.33 -18.88
C LYS A 135 -21.89 10.55 -17.60
N VAL A 136 -21.25 10.48 -16.43
CA VAL A 136 -21.91 10.47 -15.12
C VAL A 136 -21.42 11.62 -14.24
N ILE A 137 -20.11 11.82 -14.18
CA ILE A 137 -19.46 12.92 -13.46
C ILE A 137 -18.51 13.66 -14.38
N ALA A 138 -18.19 14.90 -14.03
CA ALA A 138 -17.20 15.68 -14.76
C ALA A 138 -15.80 15.11 -14.50
N PHE A 139 -14.95 15.09 -15.54
CA PHE A 139 -13.55 14.76 -15.41
C PHE A 139 -12.72 15.98 -15.79
N PRO A 140 -11.83 16.46 -14.90
CA PRO A 140 -10.83 17.44 -15.28
C PRO A 140 -10.02 16.99 -16.49
N GLU A 141 -9.75 17.95 -17.40
CA GLU A 141 -8.87 17.73 -18.55
C GLU A 141 -7.46 17.39 -18.08
N ASP A 142 -6.94 18.16 -17.12
CA ASP A 142 -5.69 17.85 -16.43
C ASP A 142 -5.89 16.64 -15.51
N VAL A 143 -5.06 15.62 -15.70
CA VAL A 143 -5.08 14.41 -14.88
C VAL A 143 -4.65 14.70 -13.44
N ALA A 144 -3.79 15.71 -13.21
CA ALA A 144 -3.32 16.10 -11.89
C ALA A 144 -4.46 16.62 -10.99
N ASP A 145 -5.51 17.18 -11.59
CA ASP A 145 -6.70 17.67 -10.88
C ASP A 145 -7.71 16.54 -10.54
N ARG A 146 -7.48 15.32 -11.03
CA ARG A 146 -8.38 14.20 -10.76
C ARG A 146 -8.19 13.68 -9.34
N THR A 147 -9.28 13.76 -8.58
CA THR A 147 -9.38 13.24 -7.21
C THR A 147 -9.95 11.82 -7.13
N ASP A 148 -10.04 11.29 -5.91
CA ASP A 148 -10.52 9.94 -5.59
C ASP A 148 -11.93 9.61 -6.10
N ILE A 149 -12.80 10.60 -6.35
CA ILE A 149 -14.12 10.34 -6.95
C ILE A 149 -14.01 9.78 -8.38
N HIS A 150 -13.04 10.27 -9.16
CA HIS A 150 -12.79 9.81 -10.53
C HIS A 150 -12.28 8.36 -10.52
N ARG A 151 -11.39 8.04 -9.57
CA ARG A 151 -10.91 6.69 -9.33
C ARG A 151 -12.05 5.77 -8.90
N LEU A 152 -12.91 6.20 -7.98
CA LEU A 152 -14.08 5.45 -7.55
C LEU A 152 -15.01 5.12 -8.73
N ALA A 153 -15.27 6.09 -9.61
CA ALA A 153 -16.11 5.88 -10.79
C ALA A 153 -15.52 4.85 -11.76
N TRP A 154 -14.21 4.90 -12.02
CA TRP A 154 -13.53 3.90 -12.85
C TRP A 154 -13.48 2.51 -12.20
N ASN A 155 -13.28 2.43 -10.88
CA ASN A 155 -13.29 1.17 -10.14
C ASN A 155 -14.68 0.55 -10.13
N ALA A 156 -15.74 1.34 -9.91
CA ALA A 156 -17.13 0.87 -9.94
C ALA A 156 -17.53 0.35 -11.34
N ARG A 157 -16.87 0.82 -12.41
CA ARG A 157 -17.11 0.35 -13.78
C ARG A 157 -16.35 -0.93 -14.15
N ALA A 158 -15.25 -1.23 -13.47
CA ALA A 158 -14.36 -2.32 -13.85
C ALA A 158 -14.93 -3.69 -13.45
N ASP A 159 -15.03 -4.61 -14.41
CA ASP A 159 -15.63 -5.93 -14.18
C ASP A 159 -14.76 -6.87 -13.32
N HIS A 160 -13.51 -6.50 -13.05
CA HIS A 160 -12.55 -7.23 -12.20
C HIS A 160 -12.27 -6.51 -10.88
N ILE A 161 -12.98 -5.42 -10.57
CA ILE A 161 -12.89 -4.71 -9.29
C ILE A 161 -14.26 -4.73 -8.64
N SER A 162 -14.32 -5.08 -7.36
CA SER A 162 -15.52 -4.88 -6.54
C SER A 162 -15.38 -3.61 -5.73
N VAL A 163 -16.44 -2.81 -5.66
CA VAL A 163 -16.51 -1.60 -4.84
C VAL A 163 -17.58 -1.80 -3.79
N TYR A 164 -17.18 -1.81 -2.52
CA TYR A 164 -18.06 -2.00 -1.39
C TYR A 164 -18.25 -0.70 -0.62
N ALA A 165 -19.47 -0.41 -0.21
CA ALA A 165 -19.79 0.67 0.70
C ALA A 165 -20.49 0.10 1.94
N PRO A 166 -20.07 0.48 3.16
CA PRO A 166 -20.79 0.11 4.38
C PRO A 166 -22.23 0.63 4.34
N LYS A 167 -23.14 -0.11 4.97
CA LYS A 167 -24.55 0.28 5.10
C LYS A 167 -24.71 1.71 5.64
N THR A 168 -23.88 2.10 6.62
CA THR A 168 -23.87 3.46 7.18
C THR A 168 -23.58 4.54 6.15
N SER A 169 -22.74 4.26 5.14
CA SER A 169 -22.47 5.19 4.05
C SER A 169 -23.59 5.21 3.01
N ILE A 170 -24.25 4.07 2.76
CA ILE A 170 -25.46 4.03 1.93
C ILE A 170 -26.60 4.83 2.57
N ASP A 171 -26.82 4.65 3.88
CA ASP A 171 -27.82 5.40 4.63
C ASP A 171 -27.51 6.90 4.65
N ALA A 172 -26.23 7.28 4.74
CA ALA A 172 -25.79 8.67 4.69
C ALA A 172 -26.15 9.35 3.36
N LEU A 173 -26.00 8.65 2.23
CA LEU A 173 -26.37 9.16 0.90
C LEU A 173 -27.88 9.48 0.80
N GLY A 174 -28.73 8.70 1.49
CA GLY A 174 -30.18 8.89 1.50
C GLY A 174 -30.70 9.91 2.51
N SER A 175 -29.87 10.37 3.45
CA SER A 175 -30.32 11.24 4.54
C SER A 175 -30.52 12.70 4.13
N ASP A 176 -31.47 13.40 4.76
CA ASP A 176 -31.79 14.81 4.46
C ASP A 176 -30.60 15.76 4.74
N ASP A 177 -29.79 15.43 5.75
CA ASP A 177 -28.55 16.12 6.15
C ASP A 177 -27.29 15.47 5.56
N ARG A 178 -27.40 14.92 4.34
CA ARG A 178 -26.29 14.24 3.62
C ARG A 178 -25.06 15.13 3.42
N PHE A 179 -25.24 16.42 3.13
CA PHE A 179 -24.13 17.34 2.94
C PHE A 179 -23.39 17.56 4.26
N GLY A 180 -22.07 17.33 4.26
CA GLY A 180 -21.23 17.32 5.47
C GLY A 180 -21.00 15.92 6.07
N LYS A 181 -21.67 14.88 5.54
CA LYS A 181 -21.33 13.48 5.82
C LYS A 181 -20.32 12.96 4.80
N LYS A 182 -19.80 11.76 5.05
CA LYS A 182 -18.83 11.09 4.19
C LYS A 182 -19.38 9.79 3.61
N LEU A 183 -19.08 9.56 2.33
CA LEU A 183 -19.17 8.26 1.68
C LEU A 183 -17.83 7.54 1.91
N ASN A 184 -17.86 6.50 2.75
CA ASN A 184 -16.78 5.53 2.80
C ASN A 184 -17.06 4.45 1.76
N ALA A 185 -16.08 4.15 0.92
CA ALA A 185 -16.14 3.03 -0.02
C ALA A 185 -14.77 2.34 -0.08
N PHE A 186 -14.76 1.11 -0.55
CA PHE A 186 -13.61 0.23 -0.51
C PHE A 186 -13.56 -0.56 -1.81
N SER A 187 -12.50 -0.39 -2.59
CA SER A 187 -12.28 -1.21 -3.78
C SER A 187 -11.39 -2.41 -3.49
N LEU A 188 -11.67 -3.51 -4.18
CA LEU A 188 -10.91 -4.74 -4.17
C LEU A 188 -10.69 -5.22 -5.61
N VAL A 189 -9.44 -5.25 -6.06
CA VAL A 189 -9.04 -5.92 -7.30
C VAL A 189 -9.18 -7.42 -7.09
N ARG A 190 -9.99 -8.06 -7.94
CA ARG A 190 -10.31 -9.48 -7.83
C ARG A 190 -9.38 -10.33 -8.70
N PRO A 191 -9.26 -11.65 -8.41
CA PRO A 191 -8.43 -12.58 -9.18
C PRO A 191 -8.76 -12.63 -10.68
N GLU A 192 -9.96 -12.19 -11.09
CA GLU A 192 -10.34 -12.06 -12.50
C GLU A 192 -9.31 -11.29 -13.35
N VAL A 193 -8.56 -10.35 -12.76
CA VAL A 193 -7.57 -9.55 -13.49
C VAL A 193 -6.43 -10.39 -14.08
N VAL A 194 -6.13 -11.56 -13.48
CA VAL A 194 -5.05 -12.46 -13.94
C VAL A 194 -5.57 -13.69 -14.68
N LYS A 195 -6.88 -13.97 -14.66
CA LYS A 195 -7.48 -15.13 -15.35
C LYS A 195 -7.20 -15.21 -16.86
N PRO A 196 -7.04 -14.09 -17.60
CA PRO A 196 -6.70 -14.17 -19.01
C PRO A 196 -5.36 -14.84 -19.31
N PHE A 197 -4.38 -14.79 -18.40
CA PHE A 197 -3.03 -15.29 -18.65
C PHE A 197 -2.95 -16.82 -18.56
N GLN A 198 -2.02 -17.42 -19.30
CA GLN A 198 -1.80 -18.86 -19.30
C GLN A 198 -1.31 -19.37 -17.94
N SER A 199 -0.47 -18.58 -17.28
CA SER A 199 -0.06 -18.80 -15.90
C SER A 199 0.25 -17.47 -15.21
N THR A 200 0.26 -17.48 -13.87
CA THR A 200 0.63 -16.32 -13.07
C THR A 200 1.58 -16.74 -11.96
N LEU A 201 2.70 -16.05 -11.86
CA LEU A 201 3.67 -16.17 -10.77
C LEU A 201 3.72 -14.84 -10.02
N ILE A 202 3.64 -14.88 -8.69
CA ILE A 202 3.82 -13.70 -7.84
C ILE A 202 5.10 -13.90 -7.04
N LEU A 203 6.03 -12.96 -7.17
CA LEU A 203 7.25 -12.88 -6.39
C LEU A 203 7.02 -11.89 -5.26
N SER A 204 7.10 -12.31 -4.01
CA SER A 204 6.89 -11.41 -2.88
C SER A 204 7.52 -11.99 -1.63
N ALA A 205 8.27 -11.15 -0.92
CA ALA A 205 8.72 -11.49 0.42
C ALA A 205 7.53 -11.54 1.38
N ASN A 206 7.56 -12.50 2.31
CA ASN A 206 6.49 -12.77 3.28
C ASN A 206 5.09 -12.84 2.65
N PHE A 207 4.96 -13.43 1.45
CA PHE A 207 3.74 -13.35 0.65
C PHE A 207 2.44 -13.69 1.41
N LYS A 208 2.49 -14.66 2.33
CA LYS A 208 1.33 -15.07 3.15
C LYS A 208 0.81 -13.95 4.07
N ASN A 209 1.66 -12.99 4.43
CA ASN A 209 1.30 -11.85 5.26
C ASN A 209 0.69 -10.70 4.44
N THR A 210 0.70 -10.78 3.11
CA THR A 210 0.23 -9.69 2.24
C THR A 210 -1.29 -9.63 2.13
N LEU A 211 -1.85 -8.44 1.90
CA LEU A 211 -3.29 -8.28 1.71
C LEU A 211 -3.81 -9.08 0.51
N ILE A 212 -3.05 -9.17 -0.59
CA ILE A 212 -3.46 -9.95 -1.75
C ILE A 212 -3.62 -11.43 -1.40
N TYR A 213 -2.67 -12.03 -0.67
CA TYR A 213 -2.78 -13.42 -0.25
C TYR A 213 -4.03 -13.63 0.59
N GLN A 214 -4.24 -12.79 1.60
CA GLN A 214 -5.36 -12.90 2.53
C GLN A 214 -6.71 -12.73 1.79
N LEU A 215 -6.86 -11.64 1.01
CA LEU A 215 -8.11 -11.31 0.31
C LEU A 215 -8.43 -12.29 -0.81
N TRP A 216 -7.46 -12.69 -1.62
CA TRP A 216 -7.71 -13.61 -2.72
C TRP A 216 -7.93 -15.05 -2.23
N SER A 217 -7.30 -15.46 -1.12
CA SER A 217 -7.59 -16.76 -0.51
C SER A 217 -9.04 -16.84 -0.03
N MET A 218 -9.59 -15.76 0.53
CA MET A 218 -11.02 -15.68 0.88
C MET A 218 -11.94 -15.74 -0.35
N LEU A 219 -11.47 -15.26 -1.51
CA LEU A 219 -12.15 -15.41 -2.79
C LEU A 219 -11.94 -16.79 -3.45
N GLY A 220 -11.33 -17.74 -2.73
CA GLY A 220 -11.16 -19.12 -3.17
C GLY A 220 -9.89 -19.38 -3.99
N VAL A 221 -8.98 -18.42 -4.11
CA VAL A 221 -7.68 -18.64 -4.76
C VAL A 221 -6.82 -19.57 -3.91
N ARG A 222 -6.22 -20.57 -4.55
CA ARG A 222 -5.22 -21.45 -3.93
C ARG A 222 -3.85 -21.09 -4.46
N PHE A 223 -3.02 -20.49 -3.60
CA PHE A 223 -1.63 -20.21 -3.92
C PHE A 223 -0.78 -21.46 -3.70
N VAL A 224 0.09 -21.76 -4.66
CA VAL A 224 1.03 -22.88 -4.61
C VAL A 224 2.43 -22.34 -4.77
N GLU A 225 3.31 -22.68 -3.84
CA GLU A 225 4.71 -22.29 -3.89
C GLU A 225 5.43 -23.01 -5.03
N ASN A 226 6.15 -22.25 -5.86
CA ASN A 226 7.06 -22.81 -6.84
C ASN A 226 8.37 -23.21 -6.15
N LYS A 227 8.44 -24.45 -5.67
CA LYS A 227 9.60 -24.97 -4.92
C LYS A 227 10.93 -24.88 -5.67
N LYS A 228 10.90 -25.02 -7.01
CA LYS A 228 12.10 -24.93 -7.85
C LYS A 228 12.68 -23.52 -7.85
N LEU A 229 11.82 -22.50 -7.96
CA LEU A 229 12.26 -21.11 -7.84
C LEU A 229 12.64 -20.78 -6.40
N ALA A 230 11.85 -21.24 -5.43
CA ALA A 230 12.10 -21.01 -4.01
C ALA A 230 13.48 -21.55 -3.56
N SER A 231 13.92 -22.71 -4.07
CA SER A 231 15.24 -23.26 -3.74
C SER A 231 16.43 -22.42 -4.22
N GLY A 232 16.21 -21.49 -5.15
CA GLY A 232 17.24 -20.57 -5.66
C GLY A 232 17.27 -19.23 -4.93
N LEU A 233 16.43 -19.00 -3.91
CA LEU A 233 16.41 -17.75 -3.17
C LEU A 233 17.70 -17.59 -2.35
N ARG A 234 18.24 -16.37 -2.35
CA ARG A 234 19.40 -15.98 -1.54
C ARG A 234 19.17 -16.16 -0.04
N PHE A 235 17.93 -15.97 0.40
CA PHE A 235 17.50 -16.07 1.78
C PHE A 235 16.23 -16.90 1.86
N GLN A 236 16.21 -17.88 2.77
CA GLN A 236 14.98 -18.55 3.21
C GLN A 236 14.48 -17.92 4.51
N GLU A 237 15.44 -17.50 5.34
CA GLU A 237 15.25 -16.74 6.58
C GLU A 237 16.34 -15.66 6.62
N HIS A 238 16.11 -14.60 7.38
CA HIS A 238 17.09 -13.53 7.57
C HIS A 238 17.78 -13.66 8.92
N ASP A 239 19.08 -13.37 8.97
CA ASP A 239 19.83 -13.27 10.22
C ASP A 239 19.78 -11.83 10.74
N GLY A 240 19.19 -11.66 11.92
CA GLY A 240 19.11 -10.39 12.61
C GLY A 240 20.27 -10.13 13.56
N SER A 241 21.23 -11.05 13.72
CA SER A 241 22.31 -10.96 14.72
C SER A 241 23.13 -9.67 14.69
N ARG A 242 23.18 -9.01 13.52
CA ARG A 242 23.87 -7.72 13.32
C ARG A 242 23.00 -6.50 13.64
N ALA A 243 21.71 -6.68 13.85
CA ALA A 243 20.74 -5.60 13.94
C ALA A 243 20.42 -5.23 15.39
N THR A 244 20.49 -3.93 15.68
CA THR A 244 19.90 -3.32 16.87
C THR A 244 18.67 -2.53 16.45
N ILE A 245 17.51 -2.92 17.00
CA ILE A 245 16.22 -2.29 16.72
C ILE A 245 15.85 -1.38 17.89
N SER A 246 16.05 -0.09 17.71
CA SER A 246 15.77 0.92 18.71
C SER A 246 14.38 1.53 18.48
N TYR A 247 13.57 1.66 19.54
CA TYR A 247 12.23 2.26 19.44
C TYR A 247 12.05 3.49 20.34
N VAL A 248 11.27 4.47 19.87
CA VAL A 248 11.14 5.78 20.56
C VAL A 248 10.05 5.76 21.65
N MET A 249 8.95 5.01 21.46
CA MET A 249 7.85 4.99 22.43
C MET A 249 7.13 3.64 22.53
N ASP A 250 6.53 3.35 23.69
CA ASP A 250 5.80 2.09 23.90
C ASP A 250 4.40 2.09 23.26
N ARG A 251 3.85 3.27 22.96
CA ARG A 251 2.51 3.44 22.39
C ARG A 251 2.52 3.47 20.86
N PRO A 252 1.42 3.09 20.18
CA PRO A 252 1.35 3.12 18.72
C PRO A 252 1.59 4.50 18.12
N TRP A 253 2.40 4.54 17.06
CA TRP A 253 2.70 5.73 16.29
C TRP A 253 1.57 6.07 15.30
N SER A 254 1.11 7.32 15.23
CA SER A 254 0.00 7.70 14.34
C SER A 254 0.19 9.08 13.75
N GLY A 255 -0.40 9.36 12.58
CA GLY A 255 -0.33 10.69 11.96
C GLY A 255 -0.88 11.80 12.86
N LYS A 256 -1.89 11.51 13.69
CA LYS A 256 -2.39 12.46 14.70
C LYS A 256 -1.36 12.75 15.79
N LEU A 257 -0.58 11.73 16.17
CA LEU A 257 0.47 11.87 17.18
C LEU A 257 1.68 12.61 16.61
N GLN A 258 2.05 12.36 15.34
CA GLN A 258 3.08 13.09 14.61
C GLN A 258 2.86 14.60 14.67
N GLY A 259 1.65 15.05 14.30
CA GLY A 259 1.29 16.47 14.26
C GLY A 259 1.00 17.11 15.62
N ARG A 260 1.18 16.39 16.74
CA ARG A 260 0.96 16.97 18.06
C ARG A 260 2.03 18.02 18.33
N GLN A 261 1.62 19.27 18.48
CA GLN A 261 2.51 20.37 18.80
C GLN A 261 2.88 20.38 20.28
N SER A 262 4.12 20.78 20.55
CA SER A 262 4.62 21.10 21.87
C SER A 262 4.10 22.46 22.31
N GLU A 263 3.74 22.57 23.60
CA GLU A 263 3.25 23.82 24.20
C GLU A 263 4.38 24.83 24.44
N ILE A 264 5.65 24.39 24.37
CA ILE A 264 6.82 25.21 24.71
C ILE A 264 7.32 25.99 23.49
N ASP A 265 7.48 25.31 22.36
CA ASP A 265 8.17 25.81 21.16
C ASP A 265 7.32 25.69 19.88
N GLY A 266 6.12 25.12 19.96
CA GLY A 266 5.20 24.96 18.83
C GLY A 266 5.62 23.89 17.80
N SER A 267 6.79 23.27 17.96
CA SER A 267 7.27 22.20 17.08
C SER A 267 6.39 20.97 17.19
N SER A 268 6.20 20.24 16.09
CA SER A 268 5.48 18.97 16.13
C SER A 268 6.35 17.89 16.78
N LEU A 269 5.72 16.86 17.36
CA LEU A 269 6.45 15.71 17.88
C LEU A 269 7.31 15.03 16.80
N HIS A 270 6.85 15.04 15.56
CA HIS A 270 7.62 14.56 14.42
C HIS A 270 8.91 15.37 14.22
N ASP A 271 8.85 16.72 14.25
CA ASP A 271 10.02 17.58 14.07
C ASP A 271 11.07 17.35 15.17
N GLN A 272 10.60 17.15 16.41
CA GLN A 272 11.49 16.85 17.53
C GLN A 272 12.21 15.50 17.34
N ILE A 273 11.49 14.47 16.87
CA ILE A 273 12.09 13.17 16.56
C ILE A 273 13.10 13.30 15.42
N VAL A 274 12.77 14.04 14.35
CA VAL A 274 13.69 14.29 13.22
C VAL A 274 14.98 14.95 13.70
N GLN A 275 14.89 15.95 14.58
CA GLN A 275 16.08 16.57 15.18
C GLN A 275 16.89 15.57 16.01
N LYS A 276 16.23 14.70 16.79
CA LYS A 276 16.90 13.66 17.59
C LYS A 276 17.59 12.61 16.71
N VAL A 277 16.95 12.17 15.63
CA VAL A 277 17.54 11.26 14.65
C VAL A 277 18.77 11.90 14.00
N SER A 278 18.67 13.16 13.58
CA SER A 278 19.79 13.90 13.00
C SER A 278 20.97 14.01 13.96
N ALA A 279 20.71 14.25 15.25
CA ALA A 279 21.74 14.32 16.28
C ALA A 279 22.32 12.95 16.64
N HIS A 280 21.50 11.88 16.57
CA HIS A 280 21.91 10.51 16.87
C HIS A 280 22.90 9.97 15.84
N PHE A 281 22.61 10.14 14.55
CA PHE A 281 23.51 9.66 13.48
C PHE A 281 24.65 10.64 13.18
N GLY A 282 24.47 11.94 13.44
CA GLY A 282 25.51 12.94 13.18
C GLY A 282 25.97 12.90 11.72
N ASP A 283 27.24 12.56 11.52
CA ASP A 283 27.87 12.48 10.19
C ASP A 283 27.74 11.09 9.51
N GLU A 284 27.13 10.11 10.17
CA GLU A 284 26.93 8.79 9.58
C GLU A 284 25.79 8.79 8.55
N PRO A 285 25.97 8.16 7.37
CA PRO A 285 24.89 7.95 6.42
C PRO A 285 23.76 7.12 7.01
N PHE A 286 22.51 7.54 6.75
CA PHE A 286 21.33 6.77 7.14
C PHE A 286 20.22 6.87 6.10
N LEU A 287 19.50 5.76 5.92
CA LEU A 287 18.30 5.70 5.10
C LEU A 287 17.10 6.17 5.92
N TRP A 288 16.17 6.92 5.32
CA TRP A 288 14.95 7.31 6.01
C TRP A 288 13.68 7.14 5.18
N VAL A 289 12.60 6.74 5.84
CA VAL A 289 11.25 6.64 5.26
C VAL A 289 10.26 7.42 6.12
N ALA A 290 9.46 8.28 5.51
CA ALA A 290 8.39 9.01 6.17
C ALA A 290 7.11 9.03 5.31
N ASN A 291 6.00 9.46 5.90
CA ASN A 291 4.75 9.67 5.15
C ASN A 291 4.98 10.71 4.04
N LYS A 292 4.39 10.49 2.85
CA LYS A 292 4.51 11.38 1.67
C LYS A 292 4.28 12.87 1.95
N LEU A 293 3.44 13.20 2.92
CA LEU A 293 3.14 14.59 3.31
C LEU A 293 4.36 15.39 3.78
N HIS A 294 5.42 14.70 4.23
CA HIS A 294 6.66 15.32 4.71
C HIS A 294 7.66 15.64 3.59
N GLY A 295 7.35 15.26 2.34
CA GLY A 295 8.20 15.51 1.18
C GLY A 295 9.51 14.70 1.18
N GLU A 296 10.42 15.05 0.27
CA GLU A 296 11.69 14.33 0.05
C GLU A 296 12.90 14.94 0.79
N ASN A 297 12.72 16.09 1.47
CA ASN A 297 13.80 16.79 2.17
C ASN A 297 13.46 16.96 3.66
N LEU A 298 13.28 15.83 4.36
CA LEU A 298 12.92 15.84 5.77
C LEU A 298 14.08 16.22 6.69
N PHE A 299 15.32 16.02 6.25
CA PHE A 299 16.55 16.31 6.99
C PHE A 299 17.36 17.42 6.32
N PRO A 300 16.83 18.65 6.20
CA PRO A 300 17.50 19.72 5.44
C PRO A 300 18.87 20.12 6.00
N ASN A 301 19.09 19.85 7.30
CA ASN A 301 20.33 20.19 8.01
C ASN A 301 21.28 18.98 8.17
N ASN A 302 20.93 17.81 7.62
CA ASN A 302 21.80 16.64 7.66
C ASN A 302 21.89 16.01 6.25
N PRO A 303 22.96 16.33 5.49
CA PRO A 303 23.12 15.84 4.12
C PRO A 303 23.35 14.33 4.03
N ASN A 304 23.61 13.65 5.16
CA ASN A 304 23.82 12.21 5.22
C ASN A 304 22.49 11.42 5.30
N GLY A 305 21.36 12.10 5.45
CA GLY A 305 20.03 11.51 5.41
C GLY A 305 19.58 11.22 3.97
N ILE A 306 19.56 9.95 3.60
CA ILE A 306 19.20 9.48 2.26
C ILE A 306 17.72 9.05 2.24
N HIS A 307 16.90 9.77 1.47
CA HIS A 307 15.48 9.44 1.34
C HIS A 307 15.31 8.10 0.61
N LEU A 308 14.61 7.17 1.26
CA LEU A 308 14.05 5.99 0.60
C LEU A 308 12.64 6.33 0.10
N PRO A 309 12.38 6.27 -1.21
CA PRO A 309 11.05 6.56 -1.75
C PRO A 309 10.01 5.61 -1.16
N SER A 310 8.76 6.08 -1.05
CA SER A 310 7.67 5.32 -0.40
C SER A 310 7.37 3.96 -1.07
N ILE A 311 7.81 3.76 -2.31
CA ILE A 311 7.88 2.47 -2.99
C ILE A 311 9.35 2.21 -3.32
N SER A 312 10.09 1.71 -2.34
CA SER A 312 11.51 1.34 -2.47
C SER A 312 11.72 -0.15 -2.79
N HIS A 313 10.62 -0.89 -2.97
CA HIS A 313 10.65 -2.30 -3.39
C HIS A 313 11.50 -2.48 -4.64
N GLY A 314 12.21 -3.61 -4.76
CA GLY A 314 13.16 -3.85 -5.85
C GLY A 314 14.49 -3.07 -5.85
N LEU A 315 14.59 -1.88 -5.22
CA LEU A 315 15.81 -1.07 -5.27
C LEU A 315 16.98 -1.73 -4.52
N ASN A 316 18.14 -1.81 -5.18
CA ASN A 316 19.35 -2.48 -4.65
C ASN A 316 20.52 -1.51 -4.37
N CYS A 317 20.38 -0.21 -4.71
CA CYS A 317 21.46 0.76 -4.63
C CYS A 317 21.82 1.23 -3.21
N TYR A 318 21.03 0.86 -2.19
CA TYR A 318 21.19 1.31 -0.80
C TYR A 318 21.88 0.30 0.14
N GLN A 319 22.31 -0.85 -0.40
CA GLN A 319 22.91 -1.95 0.38
C GLN A 319 24.27 -1.62 1.03
N HIS A 320 24.80 -0.42 0.79
CA HIS A 320 26.04 0.08 1.38
C HIS A 320 25.82 0.94 2.63
N VAL A 321 24.56 1.19 3.02
CA VAL A 321 24.21 2.00 4.19
C VAL A 321 23.78 1.07 5.33
N ASP A 322 24.33 1.29 6.53
CA ASP A 322 24.10 0.44 7.71
C ASP A 322 22.97 0.95 8.62
N ASN A 323 22.64 2.23 8.52
CA ASN A 323 21.67 2.87 9.40
C ASN A 323 20.34 3.12 8.67
N VAL A 324 19.22 2.83 9.33
CA VAL A 324 17.89 3.08 8.76
C VAL A 324 16.90 3.57 9.82
N VAL A 325 16.09 4.56 9.46
CA VAL A 325 15.00 5.07 10.29
C VAL A 325 13.65 4.99 9.56
N PHE A 326 12.66 4.41 10.24
CA PHE A 326 11.30 4.30 9.74
C PHE A 326 10.36 5.20 10.57
N LEU A 327 9.99 6.34 9.98
CA LEU A 327 9.17 7.39 10.61
C LEU A 327 7.68 7.33 10.22
N SER A 328 7.31 6.49 9.23
CA SER A 328 5.95 6.49 8.71
C SER A 328 4.93 5.96 9.72
N ALA A 329 3.77 6.62 9.81
CA ALA A 329 2.58 6.08 10.43
C ALA A 329 1.63 5.56 9.34
N LEU A 330 1.55 4.23 9.19
CA LEU A 330 0.77 3.57 8.14
C LEU A 330 -0.45 2.82 8.70
N ASN A 331 -0.88 3.18 9.91
CA ASN A 331 -2.03 2.55 10.55
C ASN A 331 -3.30 2.72 9.70
N PRO A 332 -4.03 1.63 9.40
CA PRO A 332 -5.33 1.70 8.73
C PRO A 332 -6.32 2.58 9.50
N SER A 333 -7.25 3.22 8.79
CA SER A 333 -8.29 4.01 9.44
C SER A 333 -9.28 3.09 10.19
N PRO A 334 -10.04 3.59 11.19
CA PRO A 334 -11.06 2.79 11.85
C PRO A 334 -12.15 2.26 10.90
N SER A 335 -12.49 3.00 9.84
CA SER A 335 -13.45 2.53 8.83
C SER A 335 -12.86 1.43 7.96
N GLU A 336 -11.58 1.53 7.61
CA GLU A 336 -10.85 0.50 6.86
C GLU A 336 -10.67 -0.79 7.68
N LEU A 337 -10.34 -0.68 8.98
CA LEU A 337 -10.29 -1.84 9.88
C LEU A 337 -11.65 -2.54 9.96
N SER A 338 -12.73 -1.78 10.18
CA SER A 338 -14.09 -2.34 10.24
C SER A 338 -14.50 -3.03 8.93
N TYR A 339 -14.08 -2.50 7.78
CA TYR A 339 -14.28 -3.15 6.49
C TYR A 339 -13.56 -4.50 6.41
N PHE A 340 -12.28 -4.56 6.78
CA PHE A 340 -11.52 -5.80 6.75
C PHE A 340 -12.04 -6.85 7.76
N GLU A 341 -12.45 -6.41 8.96
CA GLU A 341 -13.13 -7.27 9.94
C GLU A 341 -14.41 -7.88 9.36
N THR A 342 -15.18 -7.08 8.63
CA THR A 342 -16.41 -7.55 7.95
C THR A 342 -16.11 -8.60 6.87
N LEU A 343 -14.94 -8.51 6.22
CA LEU A 343 -14.47 -9.53 5.28
C LEU A 343 -13.92 -10.80 5.97
N GLY A 344 -13.61 -10.73 7.27
CA GLY A 344 -13.08 -11.84 8.05
C GLY A 344 -11.60 -11.74 8.43
N LEU A 345 -10.95 -10.59 8.24
CA LEU A 345 -9.56 -10.36 8.66
C LEU A 345 -9.49 -9.75 10.06
N THR A 346 -8.49 -10.15 10.84
CA THR A 346 -8.20 -9.54 12.15
C THR A 346 -7.45 -8.22 12.01
N GLU A 347 -7.58 -7.34 13.00
CA GLU A 347 -6.80 -6.08 13.06
C GLU A 347 -5.29 -6.32 12.94
N GLU A 348 -4.78 -7.38 13.58
CA GLU A 348 -3.38 -7.77 13.52
C GLU A 348 -2.94 -8.14 12.09
N GLN A 349 -3.70 -9.00 11.40
CA GLN A 349 -3.41 -9.36 10.00
C GLN A 349 -3.38 -8.13 9.10
N VAL A 350 -4.32 -7.19 9.27
CA VAL A 350 -4.34 -5.97 8.47
C VAL A 350 -3.12 -5.09 8.77
N LYS A 351 -2.75 -4.92 10.05
CA LYS A 351 -1.58 -4.14 10.44
C LYS A 351 -0.28 -4.73 9.91
N VAL A 352 -0.12 -6.04 10.02
CA VAL A 352 1.02 -6.75 9.43
C VAL A 352 1.08 -6.46 7.94
N ALA A 353 -0.01 -6.73 7.22
CA ALA A 353 -0.06 -6.60 5.76
C ALA A 353 0.13 -5.19 5.22
N ARG A 354 -0.30 -4.16 5.97
CA ARG A 354 -0.28 -2.75 5.52
C ARG A 354 0.91 -1.96 6.04
N PHE A 355 1.27 -2.20 7.28
CA PHE A 355 2.25 -1.39 7.98
C PHE A 355 3.55 -2.16 8.16
N TYR A 356 3.54 -3.28 8.88
CA TYR A 356 4.79 -3.91 9.29
C TYR A 356 5.57 -4.53 8.14
N GLU A 357 4.89 -5.12 7.14
CA GLU A 357 5.56 -5.57 5.92
C GLU A 357 6.22 -4.39 5.16
N THR A 358 5.56 -3.23 5.11
CA THR A 358 6.15 -2.02 4.49
C THR A 358 7.40 -1.55 5.26
N ALA A 359 7.37 -1.58 6.59
CA ALA A 359 8.52 -1.26 7.43
C ALA A 359 9.67 -2.24 7.19
N TYR A 360 9.37 -3.54 7.24
CA TYR A 360 10.34 -4.61 6.98
C TYR A 360 10.99 -4.46 5.59
N GLN A 361 10.19 -4.30 4.53
CA GLN A 361 10.71 -4.15 3.17
C GLN A 361 11.58 -2.91 2.97
N SER A 362 11.30 -1.83 3.71
CA SER A 362 12.09 -0.60 3.70
C SER A 362 13.43 -0.78 4.41
N ILE A 363 13.41 -1.44 5.57
CA ILE A 363 14.61 -1.74 6.37
C ILE A 363 15.54 -2.67 5.60
N MET A 364 14.99 -3.68 4.92
CA MET A 364 15.76 -4.62 4.09
C MET A 364 16.33 -4.02 2.79
N ARG A 365 16.44 -2.68 2.70
CA ARG A 365 17.20 -1.95 1.67
C ARG A 365 18.61 -1.57 2.13
N CYS A 366 18.88 -1.63 3.42
CA CYS A 366 20.22 -1.40 4.00
C CYS A 366 21.14 -2.62 3.81
N SER A 367 22.33 -2.55 4.40
CA SER A 367 23.36 -3.61 4.36
C SER A 367 22.92 -4.95 4.99
N LEU A 368 21.79 -5.04 5.70
CA LEU A 368 21.21 -6.32 6.13
C LEU A 368 20.86 -7.26 4.97
N ARG A 369 20.64 -6.71 3.77
CA ARG A 369 20.33 -7.50 2.57
C ARG A 369 21.58 -8.19 1.98
N SER A 370 22.78 -7.79 2.41
CA SER A 370 24.05 -8.34 1.95
C SER A 370 24.47 -9.52 2.84
N PRO A 371 24.52 -10.76 2.33
CA PRO A 371 24.79 -11.95 3.15
C PRO A 371 26.23 -12.03 3.67
N ASN A 372 27.16 -11.36 2.98
CA ASN A 372 28.58 -11.37 3.32
C ASN A 372 28.99 -10.15 4.16
N ASP A 373 28.04 -9.25 4.45
CA ASP A 373 28.33 -8.07 5.25
C ASP A 373 28.30 -8.43 6.74
N THR A 374 29.27 -7.92 7.49
CA THR A 374 29.44 -8.17 8.92
C THR A 374 29.25 -6.90 9.75
N GLN A 375 29.01 -5.75 9.13
CA GLN A 375 28.86 -4.49 9.87
C GLN A 375 27.61 -4.51 10.75
N PRO A 376 27.66 -3.94 11.97
CA PRO A 376 26.47 -3.71 12.77
C PRO A 376 25.47 -2.80 12.04
N VAL A 377 24.18 -3.03 12.22
CA VAL A 377 23.09 -2.27 11.59
C VAL A 377 22.21 -1.66 12.68
N GLN A 378 21.99 -0.35 12.60
CA GLN A 378 21.07 0.36 13.49
C GLN A 378 19.73 0.61 12.78
N ILE A 379 18.66 0.14 13.40
CA ILE A 379 17.29 0.32 12.93
C ILE A 379 16.54 1.16 13.96
N ILE A 380 16.06 2.33 13.58
CA ILE A 380 15.22 3.17 14.44
C ILE A 380 13.77 3.13 13.96
N VAL A 381 12.86 2.72 14.84
CA VAL A 381 11.42 2.75 14.61
C VAL A 381 10.69 3.54 15.68
N MET A 382 9.45 3.92 15.41
CA MET A 382 8.74 4.84 16.31
C MET A 382 8.16 4.13 17.51
N ASP A 383 7.49 2.98 17.30
CA ASP A 383 6.78 2.28 18.37
C ASP A 383 7.29 0.86 18.62
N ARG A 384 7.08 0.40 19.86
CA ARG A 384 7.49 -0.93 20.32
C ARG A 384 6.86 -2.06 19.51
N ALA A 385 5.61 -1.92 19.07
CA ALA A 385 4.93 -2.95 18.29
C ALA A 385 5.61 -3.18 16.93
N THR A 386 6.09 -2.10 16.30
CA THR A 386 6.90 -2.19 15.07
C THR A 386 8.24 -2.86 15.36
N ALA A 387 8.91 -2.51 16.46
CA ALA A 387 10.18 -3.13 16.85
C ALA A 387 10.03 -4.64 17.13
N ASP A 388 9.02 -5.02 17.91
CA ASP A 388 8.72 -6.41 18.23
C ASP A 388 8.44 -7.23 16.95
N HIS A 389 7.71 -6.67 15.98
CA HIS A 389 7.45 -7.35 14.71
C HIS A 389 8.70 -7.51 13.85
N LEU A 390 9.55 -6.48 13.77
CA LEU A 390 10.82 -6.57 13.04
C LEU A 390 11.78 -7.56 13.68
N HIS A 391 11.84 -7.59 15.01
CA HIS A 391 12.64 -8.56 15.75
C HIS A 391 12.20 -10.01 15.49
N TYR A 392 10.89 -10.23 15.36
CA TYR A 392 10.36 -11.54 14.94
C TYR A 392 10.82 -11.95 13.54
N LEU A 393 10.89 -11.01 12.58
CA LEU A 393 11.36 -11.27 11.21
C LEU A 393 12.89 -11.31 11.08
N LEU A 394 13.60 -10.76 12.07
CA LEU A 394 15.07 -10.68 12.15
C LEU A 394 15.56 -11.42 13.40
N PRO A 395 15.44 -12.77 13.45
CA PRO A 395 15.86 -13.55 14.60
C PRO A 395 17.33 -13.28 14.95
N GLY A 396 17.61 -13.12 16.24
CA GLY A 396 18.95 -12.80 16.75
C GLY A 396 19.22 -11.30 16.90
N SER A 397 18.35 -10.42 16.38
CA SER A 397 18.46 -8.98 16.62
C SER A 397 18.25 -8.61 18.09
N THR A 398 18.66 -7.41 18.47
CA THR A 398 18.41 -6.85 19.81
C THR A 398 17.37 -5.75 19.75
N ILE A 399 16.62 -5.55 20.84
CA ILE A 399 15.65 -4.45 20.97
C ILE A 399 16.07 -3.53 22.11
N GLU A 400 16.06 -2.22 21.86
CA GLU A 400 16.29 -1.21 22.88
C GLU A 400 15.32 -0.04 22.78
N LYS A 401 15.09 0.66 23.89
CA LYS A 401 14.26 1.86 23.93
C LYS A 401 15.14 3.10 23.93
N LEU A 402 14.79 4.08 23.10
CA LEU A 402 15.46 5.38 23.05
C LEU A 402 14.78 6.36 24.00
N ASP A 403 15.54 6.87 24.97
CA ASP A 403 15.08 7.88 25.94
C ASP A 403 15.11 9.31 25.35
N TRP A 404 14.53 9.48 24.16
CA TRP A 404 14.51 10.77 23.45
C TRP A 404 13.38 11.71 23.89
N LEU A 405 12.30 11.13 24.41
CA LEU A 405 11.08 11.85 24.77
C LEU A 405 10.88 11.86 26.29
N SER A 406 10.34 12.96 26.79
CA SER A 406 9.95 13.07 28.21
C SER A 406 8.65 12.30 28.51
N GLY A 407 8.42 11.92 29.78
CA GLY A 407 7.24 11.16 30.20
C GLY A 407 5.90 11.76 29.76
N HIS A 408 5.77 13.09 29.78
CA HIS A 408 4.56 13.82 29.34
C HIS A 408 4.27 13.70 27.83
N GLN A 409 5.31 13.47 27.02
CA GLN A 409 5.18 13.21 25.58
C GLN A 409 4.80 11.75 25.30
N MET A 410 5.17 10.84 26.21
CA MET A 410 4.86 9.42 26.15
C MET A 410 3.45 9.09 26.66
N GLU A 411 2.86 9.89 27.55
CA GLU A 411 1.54 9.62 28.11
C GLU A 411 0.42 9.67 27.05
N SER A 412 -0.37 8.60 26.99
CA SER A 412 -1.69 8.65 26.36
C SER A 412 -2.58 9.55 27.20
N LYS A 413 -3.09 10.68 26.64
CA LYS A 413 -4.20 11.40 27.29
C LYS A 413 -5.29 10.37 27.58
N LYS A 414 -5.66 10.20 28.86
CA LYS A 414 -6.78 9.35 29.25
C LYS A 414 -7.96 9.73 28.34
N SER A 415 -8.39 8.80 27.50
CA SER A 415 -9.53 8.99 26.61
C SER A 415 -10.66 9.63 27.42
N GLY A 416 -11.20 10.75 26.91
CA GLY A 416 -12.30 11.45 27.55
C GLY A 416 -13.42 10.47 27.91
N ARG A 417 -14.09 10.74 29.05
CA ARG A 417 -15.17 9.97 29.69
C ARG A 417 -15.67 8.78 28.85
N ARG A 418 -15.40 7.55 29.32
CA ARG A 418 -15.94 6.28 28.76
C ARG A 418 -17.32 6.52 28.16
N LYS A 419 -17.51 6.22 26.86
CA LYS A 419 -18.81 6.30 26.19
C LYS A 419 -19.84 5.56 27.05
N LYS A 420 -20.68 6.33 27.77
CA LYS A 420 -21.72 5.78 28.65
C LYS A 420 -22.82 5.06 27.85
N TYR A 421 -22.90 5.35 26.54
CA TYR A 421 -23.91 4.82 25.64
C TYR A 421 -23.27 4.35 24.34
N ARG A 422 -23.71 3.19 23.85
CA ARG A 422 -23.17 2.49 22.69
C ARG A 422 -23.45 3.25 21.38
N ASN A 423 -24.54 4.01 21.31
CA ASN A 423 -24.90 4.85 20.16
C ASN A 423 -25.77 6.05 20.59
N ASN A 424 -26.07 6.95 19.64
CA ASN A 424 -26.85 8.16 19.93
C ASN A 424 -28.31 7.84 20.32
N ALA A 425 -28.88 6.76 19.77
CA ALA A 425 -30.21 6.28 20.12
C ALA A 425 -30.31 5.87 21.60
N THR A 426 -29.32 5.13 22.13
CA THR A 426 -29.26 4.74 23.55
C THR A 426 -29.03 5.94 24.46
N ARG A 427 -28.28 6.95 24.00
CA ARG A 427 -28.14 8.23 24.71
C ARG A 427 -29.47 8.99 24.78
N GLN A 428 -30.22 9.06 23.68
CA GLN A 428 -31.51 9.74 23.60
C GLN A 428 -32.58 9.04 24.44
N ALA A 429 -32.62 7.70 24.41
CA ALA A 429 -33.52 6.90 25.24
C ALA A 429 -33.25 7.11 26.74
N ALA A 430 -31.98 7.12 27.16
CA ALA A 430 -31.59 7.39 28.54
C ALA A 430 -31.87 8.85 28.97
N TYR A 431 -31.83 9.80 28.04
CA TYR A 431 -32.22 11.19 28.29
C TYR A 431 -33.74 11.32 28.48
N ASN A 432 -34.54 10.68 27.62
CA ASN A 432 -35.99 10.68 27.70
C ASN A 432 -36.52 9.98 28.96
N TYR A 433 -35.85 8.90 29.39
CA TYR A 433 -36.17 8.20 30.64
C TYR A 433 -35.96 9.06 31.89
N ARG A 434 -35.04 10.04 31.86
CA ARG A 434 -34.79 10.95 33.00
C ARG A 434 -35.72 12.15 33.06
N ARG A 435 -36.53 12.38 32.02
CA ARG A 435 -37.50 13.49 31.94
C ARG A 435 -38.95 13.07 32.22
N ARG A 436 -39.18 11.77 32.39
CA ARG A 436 -40.38 11.20 33.02
C ARG A 436 -40.08 11.01 34.49
#